data_AF-A0A9R0I2W0-F1
#
_entry.id   AF-A0A9R0I2W0-F1
#
_cell.length_a   1.000
_cell.length_b   1.000
_cell.length_c   1.000
_cell.angle_alpha   90.00
_cell.angle_beta   90.00
_cell.angle_gamma   90.00
#
_symmetry.space_group_name_H-M   'P 1'
#
loop_
_entity.id
_entity.type
_entity.pdbx_description
1 polymer ?
#
loop_
_entity_poly.entity_id
_entity_poly.type
_entity_poly.pdbx_seq_one_letter_code
_entity_poly.pdbx_strand_id
1 'polypeptide(L)'
;MLFEYSSSSEFADENPYGEVDRMVDEFFTHHLPNTFFPRGPRLRNVNDTIPIPADRNREEGHNRLFNDYFAENPVYSDKQFRRRFRMRRPLFCRIMNKVVENDVFLQQRRNAAGKLGLSGLQKCTAAIRMLAYALAPDAIDEYLRMGETTSKKSLLHFTQGVIKHFEEDYLRSPTDEDLRRILYQNEMRGFPGMIGSIDCMHWEWKNCPTAWRGQYQGRSGKASLILEAVADQDLWIWHSFFGIPGSSNDLNVLHRSPVFDDVFFFGK
;
A
#
# COMPACT_ATOMS: atom_id res chain seq x y z
N MET A 1 11.70 27.49 50.81
CA MET A 1 11.04 26.17 50.70
C MET A 1 11.25 25.70 49.28
N LEU A 2 12.34 24.96 49.05
CA LEU A 2 12.39 23.48 48.97
C LEU A 2 12.09 23.00 47.53
N PHE A 3 13.17 22.85 46.74
CA PHE A 3 13.68 21.62 46.10
C PHE A 3 12.65 20.48 45.83
N GLU A 4 12.66 19.68 44.74
CA GLU A 4 13.78 19.15 43.95
C GLU A 4 13.34 18.28 42.75
N TYR A 5 14.29 18.10 41.82
CA TYR A 5 14.61 16.98 40.90
C TYR A 5 13.85 16.58 39.61
N SER A 6 14.68 16.67 38.55
CA SER A 6 14.73 16.10 37.20
C SER A 6 14.32 14.63 37.00
N SER A 7 13.79 14.31 35.80
CA SER A 7 14.34 13.20 35.01
C SER A 7 14.27 13.52 33.52
N SER A 8 15.45 13.56 32.90
CA SER A 8 15.72 13.47 31.47
C SER A 8 15.21 12.16 30.86
N SER A 9 14.62 12.25 29.67
CA SER A 9 14.89 11.27 28.61
C SER A 9 14.63 11.93 27.26
N GLU A 10 15.72 12.26 26.58
CA GLU A 10 15.75 12.34 25.12
C GLU A 10 15.27 11.00 24.58
N PHE A 11 14.13 10.99 23.90
CA PHE A 11 13.82 9.94 22.94
C PHE A 11 13.45 10.65 21.65
N ALA A 12 14.38 10.61 20.69
CA ALA A 12 14.09 11.02 19.33
C ALA A 12 12.94 10.13 18.84
N ASP A 13 11.82 10.75 18.50
CA ASP A 13 10.71 10.12 17.77
C ASP A 13 11.24 9.69 16.39
N GLU A 14 11.77 8.47 16.29
CA GLU A 14 12.07 7.85 15.00
C GLU A 14 10.75 7.56 14.30
N ASN A 15 10.36 8.44 13.37
CA ASN A 15 9.15 8.30 12.55
C ASN A 15 9.22 7.03 11.69
N PRO A 16 8.45 5.96 11.99
CA PRO A 16 8.53 4.67 11.28
C PRO A 16 8.01 4.75 9.83
N TYR A 17 7.35 5.85 9.46
CA TYR A 17 6.83 6.13 8.12
C TYR A 17 7.75 7.00 7.26
N GLY A 18 8.86 7.51 7.81
CA GLY A 18 9.74 8.47 7.13
C GLY A 18 10.40 7.94 5.85
N GLU A 19 10.26 6.67 5.51
CA GLU A 19 10.73 6.09 4.26
C GLU A 19 9.61 5.75 3.26
N VAL A 20 8.43 5.37 3.74
CA VAL A 20 7.24 5.22 2.88
C VAL A 20 6.84 6.59 2.36
N ASP A 21 6.86 7.59 3.23
CA ASP A 21 6.67 8.97 2.83
C ASP A 21 7.72 9.41 1.79
N ARG A 22 9.00 8.98 1.94
CA ARG A 22 10.04 9.26 0.93
C ARG A 22 9.74 8.60 -0.41
N MET A 23 9.16 7.41 -0.43
CA MET A 23 8.78 6.71 -1.67
C MET A 23 7.58 7.39 -2.34
N VAL A 24 6.62 7.88 -1.55
CA VAL A 24 5.51 8.72 -2.04
C VAL A 24 6.07 10.04 -2.59
N ASP A 25 6.96 10.71 -1.85
CA ASP A 25 7.62 11.93 -2.29
C ASP A 25 8.45 11.70 -3.57
N GLU A 26 9.15 10.57 -3.70
CA GLU A 26 9.92 10.18 -4.89
C GLU A 26 9.01 9.89 -6.09
N PHE A 27 7.88 9.21 -5.87
CA PHE A 27 6.86 9.01 -6.89
C PHE A 27 6.33 10.35 -7.42
N PHE A 28 5.98 11.29 -6.53
CA PHE A 28 5.55 12.64 -6.92
C PHE A 28 6.65 13.46 -7.60
N THR A 29 7.90 13.34 -7.13
CA THR A 29 9.05 14.06 -7.72
C THR A 29 9.37 13.59 -9.14
N HIS A 30 9.04 12.33 -9.47
CA HIS A 30 9.38 11.73 -10.77
C HIS A 30 8.22 11.68 -11.78
N HIS A 31 6.96 11.75 -11.33
CA HIS A 31 5.78 11.55 -12.19
C HIS A 31 4.96 12.84 -12.42
N LEU A 32 5.35 13.97 -11.81
CA LEU A 32 4.89 15.33 -12.17
C LEU A 32 6.07 16.13 -12.78
N PRO A 33 5.83 16.99 -13.79
CA PRO A 33 6.92 17.51 -14.61
C PRO A 33 7.83 18.49 -13.86
N ASN A 34 9.12 18.18 -13.94
CA ASN A 34 10.32 19.02 -13.79
C ASN A 34 10.58 19.76 -12.47
N THR A 35 11.52 19.24 -11.69
CA THR A 35 12.86 19.85 -11.53
C THR A 35 13.82 18.90 -10.79
N PHE A 36 14.91 18.52 -11.46
CA PHE A 36 15.97 17.65 -10.96
C PHE A 36 16.74 18.29 -9.80
N PHE A 37 16.88 17.59 -8.67
CA PHE A 37 17.99 17.81 -7.74
C PHE A 37 18.72 16.48 -7.50
N PRO A 38 20.02 16.37 -7.84
CA PRO A 38 20.81 15.19 -7.51
C PRO A 38 21.04 15.13 -6.00
N ARG A 39 20.59 14.05 -5.33
CA ARG A 39 21.02 13.74 -3.95
C ARG A 39 22.48 13.29 -4.00
N GLY A 40 23.37 14.06 -3.36
CA GLY A 40 24.77 13.70 -3.20
C GLY A 40 24.98 12.40 -2.40
N PRO A 41 26.20 11.83 -2.42
CA PRO A 41 26.49 10.55 -1.77
C PRO A 41 26.30 10.64 -0.25
N ARG A 42 25.60 9.67 0.35
CA ARG A 42 25.59 9.48 1.80
C ARG A 42 26.99 9.05 2.25
N LEU A 43 27.64 9.85 3.09
CA LEU A 43 28.87 9.47 3.78
C LEU A 43 28.57 8.31 4.74
N ARG A 44 29.17 7.15 4.50
CA ARG A 44 29.18 6.03 5.46
C ARG A 44 30.28 6.28 6.49
N ASN A 45 29.91 6.29 7.77
CA ASN A 45 30.90 6.28 8.85
C ASN A 45 31.63 4.93 8.85
N VAL A 46 32.97 4.99 8.92
CA VAL A 46 33.89 3.85 8.78
C VAL A 46 33.90 2.94 10.03
N ASN A 47 33.27 3.37 11.13
CA ASN A 47 33.30 2.69 12.43
C ASN A 47 32.05 1.85 12.75
N ASP A 48 31.07 1.76 11.85
CA ASP A 48 29.93 0.86 12.06
C ASP A 48 30.39 -0.58 11.90
N THR A 49 30.53 -1.28 13.03
CA THR A 49 30.75 -2.73 13.02
C THR A 49 29.55 -3.35 12.31
N ILE A 50 29.76 -3.97 11.15
CA ILE A 50 28.67 -4.61 10.39
C ILE A 50 28.01 -5.63 11.33
N PRO A 51 26.76 -5.41 11.78
CA PRO A 51 26.12 -6.35 12.69
C PRO A 51 25.99 -7.68 11.97
N ILE A 52 26.54 -8.74 12.56
CA ILE A 52 26.32 -10.10 12.06
C ILE A 52 24.80 -10.32 12.09
N PRO A 53 24.14 -10.62 10.96
CA PRO A 53 22.70 -10.78 10.95
C PRO A 53 22.29 -11.92 11.89
N ALA A 54 21.59 -11.59 12.98
CA ALA A 54 21.09 -12.58 13.92
C ALA A 54 20.19 -13.61 13.21
N ASP A 55 20.26 -14.87 13.65
CA ASP A 55 19.39 -15.90 13.11
C ASP A 55 17.97 -15.71 13.63
N ARG A 56 17.07 -15.26 12.75
CA ARG A 56 15.67 -14.98 13.09
C ARG A 56 14.77 -16.22 13.07
N ASN A 57 15.31 -17.43 12.86
CA ASN A 57 14.52 -18.67 12.70
C ASN A 57 13.44 -18.55 11.62
N ARG A 58 13.83 -18.06 10.44
CA ARG A 58 12.93 -17.74 9.32
C ARG A 58 12.06 -18.92 8.87
N GLU A 59 12.61 -20.13 8.90
CA GLU A 59 11.90 -21.37 8.56
C GLU A 59 10.82 -21.71 9.59
N GLU A 60 11.08 -21.49 10.89
CA GLU A 60 10.06 -21.65 11.93
C GLU A 60 8.92 -20.65 11.73
N GLY A 61 9.24 -19.40 11.39
CA GLY A 61 8.25 -18.38 11.03
C GLY A 61 7.38 -18.79 9.83
N HIS A 62 7.98 -19.45 8.82
CA HIS A 62 7.23 -20.01 7.70
C HIS A 62 6.28 -21.12 8.15
N ASN A 63 6.78 -22.11 8.88
CA ASN A 63 6.01 -23.27 9.33
C ASN A 63 4.82 -22.84 10.20
N ARG A 64 5.05 -21.88 11.11
CA ARG A 64 3.98 -21.30 11.94
C ARG A 64 2.92 -20.62 11.07
N LEU A 65 3.33 -19.76 10.15
CA LEU A 65 2.40 -19.08 9.23
C LEU A 65 1.57 -20.09 8.41
N PHE A 66 2.21 -21.14 7.91
CA PHE A 66 1.55 -22.17 7.12
C PHE A 66 0.52 -22.93 7.96
N ASN A 67 0.91 -23.41 9.13
CA ASN A 67 0.01 -24.15 10.04
C ASN A 67 -1.15 -23.28 10.55
N ASP A 68 -0.92 -21.98 10.72
CA ASP A 68 -1.97 -21.09 11.21
C ASP A 68 -3.10 -20.86 10.19
N TYR A 69 -2.81 -20.90 8.88
CA TYR A 69 -3.76 -20.43 7.86
C TYR A 69 -3.90 -21.29 6.59
N PHE A 70 -2.87 -22.04 6.21
CA PHE A 70 -2.73 -22.66 4.89
C PHE A 70 -2.63 -24.19 4.92
N ALA A 71 -2.36 -24.79 6.08
CA ALA A 71 -2.44 -26.24 6.26
C ALA A 71 -3.85 -26.78 6.01
N GLU A 72 -3.96 -28.10 5.83
CA GLU A 72 -5.25 -28.79 5.65
C GLU A 72 -6.20 -28.56 6.83
N ASN A 73 -5.66 -28.59 8.05
CA ASN A 73 -6.37 -28.30 9.29
C ASN A 73 -5.71 -27.08 9.97
N PRO A 74 -6.00 -25.85 9.50
CA PRO A 74 -5.34 -24.66 10.01
C PRO A 74 -5.87 -24.26 11.39
N VAL A 75 -5.04 -23.58 12.19
CA VAL A 75 -5.44 -23.05 13.51
C VAL A 75 -6.59 -22.04 13.36
N TYR A 76 -6.56 -21.21 12.32
CA TYR A 76 -7.58 -20.20 12.07
C TYR A 76 -8.53 -20.59 10.95
N SER A 77 -9.83 -20.40 11.22
CA SER A 77 -10.91 -20.59 10.24
C SER A 77 -10.83 -19.63 9.06
N ASP A 78 -11.53 -19.96 7.97
CA ASP A 78 -11.63 -19.09 6.79
C ASP A 78 -12.24 -17.71 7.09
N LYS A 79 -13.14 -17.62 8.09
CA LYS A 79 -13.69 -16.35 8.56
C LYS A 79 -12.60 -15.48 9.21
N GLN A 80 -11.76 -16.09 10.03
CA GLN A 80 -10.62 -15.40 10.65
C GLN A 80 -9.56 -15.04 9.61
N PHE A 81 -9.30 -15.91 8.63
CA PHE A 81 -8.44 -15.61 7.48
C PHE A 81 -8.93 -14.36 6.76
N ARG A 82 -10.21 -14.35 6.34
CA ARG A 82 -10.80 -13.20 5.61
C ARG A 82 -10.73 -11.91 6.41
N ARG A 83 -10.94 -11.97 7.73
CA ARG A 83 -10.79 -10.80 8.60
C ARG A 83 -9.35 -10.28 8.62
N ARG A 84 -8.36 -11.17 8.63
CA ARG A 84 -6.93 -10.84 8.81
C ARG A 84 -6.20 -10.47 7.52
N PHE A 85 -6.56 -11.11 6.42
CA PHE A 85 -5.97 -10.86 5.10
C PHE A 85 -6.83 -9.93 4.24
N ARG A 86 -8.03 -9.55 4.71
CA ARG A 86 -9.04 -8.75 3.98
C ARG A 86 -9.53 -9.39 2.67
N MET A 87 -9.22 -10.66 2.44
CA MET A 87 -9.60 -11.42 1.26
C MET A 87 -9.75 -12.90 1.58
N ARG A 88 -10.37 -13.68 0.69
CA ARG A 88 -10.48 -15.14 0.84
C ARG A 88 -9.12 -15.81 0.57
N ARG A 89 -8.85 -16.95 1.21
CA ARG A 89 -7.60 -17.71 1.04
C ARG A 89 -7.27 -18.06 -0.42
N PRO A 90 -8.22 -18.55 -1.24
CA PRO A 90 -7.94 -18.85 -2.64
C PRO A 90 -7.53 -17.63 -3.46
N LEU A 91 -8.12 -16.45 -3.18
CA LEU A 91 -7.74 -15.20 -3.85
C LEU A 91 -6.33 -14.78 -3.47
N PHE A 92 -5.99 -14.85 -2.17
CA PHE A 92 -4.62 -14.60 -1.71
C PHE A 92 -3.62 -15.52 -2.41
N CYS A 93 -3.89 -16.83 -2.47
CA CYS A 93 -3.01 -17.79 -3.13
C CYS A 93 -2.86 -17.50 -4.63
N ARG A 94 -3.94 -17.13 -5.33
CA ARG A 94 -3.90 -16.73 -6.74
C ARG A 94 -2.99 -15.53 -6.95
N ILE A 95 -3.17 -14.47 -6.15
CA ILE A 95 -2.34 -13.25 -6.23
C ILE A 95 -0.89 -13.59 -5.92
N MET A 96 -0.62 -14.26 -4.79
CA MET A 96 0.71 -14.66 -4.36
C MET A 96 1.44 -15.46 -5.43
N ASN A 97 0.81 -16.51 -5.98
CA ASN A 97 1.42 -17.35 -7.00
C ASN A 97 1.82 -16.52 -8.23
N LYS A 98 0.93 -15.62 -8.68
CA LYS A 98 1.18 -14.80 -9.87
C LYS A 98 2.32 -13.80 -9.67
N VAL A 99 2.36 -13.12 -8.52
CA VAL A 99 3.43 -12.14 -8.24
C VAL A 99 4.76 -12.81 -7.93
N VAL A 100 4.78 -13.98 -7.28
CA VAL A 100 6.02 -14.70 -6.95
C VAL A 100 6.65 -15.34 -8.19
N GLU A 101 5.85 -15.82 -9.14
CA GLU A 101 6.34 -16.48 -10.36
C GLU A 101 7.35 -15.60 -11.13
N ASN A 102 7.06 -14.30 -11.24
CA ASN A 102 7.84 -13.36 -12.07
C ASN A 102 8.78 -12.45 -11.28
N ASP A 103 8.90 -12.66 -9.96
CA ASP A 103 9.71 -11.81 -9.09
C ASP A 103 10.76 -12.61 -8.31
N VAL A 104 12.01 -12.43 -8.73
CA VAL A 104 13.20 -13.04 -8.13
C VAL A 104 13.32 -12.77 -6.63
N PHE A 105 12.97 -11.55 -6.20
CA PHE A 105 13.04 -11.17 -4.80
C PHE A 105 11.96 -11.89 -3.99
N LEU A 106 10.75 -12.08 -4.52
CA LEU A 106 9.66 -12.76 -3.82
C LEU A 106 9.86 -14.28 -3.74
N GLN A 107 10.51 -14.90 -4.74
CA GLN A 107 10.84 -16.32 -4.71
C GLN A 107 11.68 -16.72 -3.49
N GLN A 108 11.44 -17.93 -2.97
CA GLN A 108 12.29 -18.49 -1.92
C GLN A 108 13.58 -19.03 -2.54
N ARG A 109 14.72 -18.63 -2.00
CA ARG A 109 16.04 -19.02 -2.51
C ARG A 109 16.95 -19.44 -1.37
N ARG A 110 17.93 -20.28 -1.69
CA ARG A 110 19.04 -20.58 -0.77
C ARG A 110 20.09 -19.49 -0.88
N ASN A 111 20.68 -19.11 0.25
CA ASN A 111 21.86 -18.26 0.25
C ASN A 111 23.11 -19.05 -0.15
N ALA A 112 24.27 -18.39 -0.23
CA ALA A 112 25.54 -19.04 -0.58
C ALA A 112 25.95 -20.15 0.42
N ALA A 113 25.46 -20.11 1.65
CA ALA A 113 25.65 -21.15 2.66
C ALA A 113 24.60 -22.27 2.60
N GLY A 114 23.74 -22.29 1.56
CA GLY A 114 22.71 -23.30 1.38
C GLY A 114 21.47 -23.14 2.27
N LYS A 115 21.37 -22.13 3.13
CA LYS A 115 20.21 -21.91 4.02
C LYS A 115 19.03 -21.31 3.26
N LEU A 116 17.81 -21.78 3.51
CA LEU A 116 16.61 -21.22 2.90
C LEU A 116 16.34 -19.80 3.42
N GLY A 117 16.11 -18.88 2.48
CA GLY A 117 15.61 -17.55 2.78
C GLY A 117 14.12 -17.54 3.11
N LEU A 118 13.57 -16.33 3.29
CA LEU A 118 12.13 -16.12 3.48
C LEU A 118 11.34 -16.61 2.28
N SER A 119 10.24 -17.30 2.57
CA SER A 119 9.29 -17.80 1.55
C SER A 119 8.50 -16.66 0.89
N GLY A 120 7.99 -16.90 -0.32
CA GLY A 120 7.02 -16.00 -0.96
C GLY A 120 5.77 -15.80 -0.10
N LEU A 121 5.32 -16.86 0.59
CA LEU A 121 4.22 -16.81 1.54
C LEU A 121 4.45 -15.79 2.65
N GLN A 122 5.64 -15.77 3.26
CA GLN A 122 5.98 -14.78 4.29
C GLN A 122 6.04 -13.36 3.71
N LYS A 123 6.69 -13.17 2.55
CA LYS A 123 6.84 -11.84 1.93
C LYS A 123 5.50 -11.23 1.51
N CYS A 124 4.65 -12.01 0.84
CA CYS A 124 3.32 -11.56 0.45
C CYS A 124 2.41 -11.36 1.67
N THR A 125 2.53 -12.18 2.72
CA THR A 125 1.79 -11.96 3.98
C THR A 125 2.23 -10.67 4.68
N ALA A 126 3.54 -10.36 4.68
CA ALA A 126 4.04 -9.10 5.23
C ALA A 126 3.38 -7.91 4.52
N ALA A 127 3.44 -7.89 3.19
CA ALA A 127 2.82 -6.86 2.36
C ALA A 127 1.31 -6.69 2.65
N ILE A 128 0.54 -7.78 2.64
CA ILE A 128 -0.90 -7.74 2.92
C ILE A 128 -1.18 -7.24 4.34
N ARG A 129 -0.40 -7.62 5.35
CA ARG A 129 -0.63 -7.15 6.72
C ARG A 129 -0.29 -5.67 6.90
N MET A 130 0.73 -5.16 6.19
CA MET A 130 0.99 -3.72 6.12
C MET A 130 -0.20 -2.97 5.52
N LEU A 131 -0.73 -3.45 4.39
CA LEU A 131 -1.86 -2.82 3.70
C LEU A 131 -3.17 -2.92 4.50
N ALA A 132 -3.45 -4.08 5.10
CA ALA A 132 -4.73 -4.36 5.77
C ALA A 132 -4.92 -3.66 7.11
N TYR A 133 -3.82 -3.27 7.76
CA TYR A 133 -3.81 -2.78 9.13
C TYR A 133 -2.98 -1.51 9.33
N ALA A 134 -2.37 -0.97 8.27
CA ALA A 134 -1.38 0.11 8.37
C ALA A 134 -0.27 -0.20 9.40
N LEU A 135 0.17 -1.46 9.45
CA LEU A 135 1.20 -1.88 10.41
C LEU A 135 2.56 -1.31 10.01
N ALA A 136 3.31 -0.85 11.02
CA ALA A 136 4.71 -0.52 10.87
C ALA A 136 5.51 -1.79 10.45
N PRO A 137 6.46 -1.67 9.52
CA PRO A 137 7.15 -2.84 8.94
C PRO A 137 7.99 -3.65 9.94
N ASP A 138 8.38 -3.06 11.06
CA ASP A 138 9.09 -3.69 12.18
C ASP A 138 8.16 -4.57 13.04
N ALA A 139 6.90 -4.16 13.25
CA ALA A 139 5.89 -4.93 13.98
C ALA A 139 5.58 -6.31 13.35
N ILE A 140 5.99 -6.52 12.10
CA ILE A 140 5.81 -7.78 11.38
C ILE A 140 6.84 -8.83 11.79
N ASP A 141 7.99 -8.41 12.32
CA ASP A 141 9.11 -9.29 12.64
C ASP A 141 8.75 -10.35 13.67
N GLU A 142 7.99 -9.98 14.71
CA GLU A 142 7.62 -10.88 15.80
C GLU A 142 6.91 -12.13 15.29
N TYR A 143 6.03 -11.97 14.30
CA TYR A 143 5.23 -13.05 13.76
C TYR A 143 5.86 -13.71 12.52
N LEU A 144 6.35 -12.92 11.55
CA LEU A 144 6.86 -13.46 10.27
C LEU A 144 8.36 -13.72 10.27
N ARG A 145 9.09 -13.30 11.32
CA ARG A 145 10.55 -13.38 11.43
C ARG A 145 11.26 -12.66 10.28
N MET A 146 10.72 -11.50 9.93
CA MET A 146 11.12 -10.68 8.78
C MET A 146 11.59 -9.31 9.25
N GLY A 147 12.83 -8.94 8.90
CA GLY A 147 13.36 -7.62 9.23
C GLY A 147 12.68 -6.51 8.44
N GLU A 148 12.59 -5.32 9.04
CA GLU A 148 11.87 -4.15 8.53
C GLU A 148 12.19 -3.81 7.06
N THR A 149 13.48 -3.77 6.70
CA THR A 149 13.92 -3.48 5.32
C THR A 149 13.41 -4.52 4.31
N THR A 150 13.28 -5.78 4.74
CA THR A 150 12.75 -6.86 3.91
C THR A 150 11.22 -6.78 3.83
N SER A 151 10.54 -6.39 4.91
CA SER A 151 9.10 -6.13 4.91
C SER A 151 8.74 -5.01 3.94
N LYS A 152 9.45 -3.86 3.98
CA LYS A 152 9.28 -2.73 3.05
C LYS A 152 9.50 -3.14 1.59
N LYS A 153 10.60 -3.85 1.30
CA LYS A 153 10.84 -4.39 -0.05
C LYS A 153 9.76 -5.37 -0.49
N SER A 154 9.29 -6.23 0.41
CA SER A 154 8.20 -7.17 0.12
C SER A 154 6.92 -6.43 -0.24
N LEU A 155 6.59 -5.34 0.46
CA LEU A 155 5.48 -4.48 0.10
C LEU A 155 5.64 -3.92 -1.32
N LEU A 156 6.79 -3.30 -1.62
CA LEU A 156 7.05 -2.71 -2.94
C LEU A 156 6.94 -3.72 -4.09
N HIS A 157 7.66 -4.84 -3.98
CA HIS A 157 7.65 -5.90 -5.00
C HIS A 157 6.25 -6.51 -5.14
N PHE A 158 5.53 -6.70 -4.03
CA PHE A 158 4.16 -7.20 -4.05
C PHE A 158 3.23 -6.22 -4.78
N THR A 159 3.24 -4.93 -4.44
CA THR A 159 2.37 -3.94 -5.08
C THR A 159 2.69 -3.77 -6.57
N GLN A 160 3.96 -3.76 -6.94
CA GLN A 160 4.38 -3.71 -8.35
C GLN A 160 3.91 -4.94 -9.12
N GLY A 161 4.06 -6.13 -8.53
CA GLY A 161 3.56 -7.36 -9.11
C GLY A 161 2.04 -7.38 -9.26
N VAL A 162 1.31 -6.85 -8.28
CA VAL A 162 -0.16 -6.74 -8.34
C VAL A 162 -0.56 -5.81 -9.49
N ILE A 163 0.00 -4.61 -9.57
CA ILE A 163 -0.28 -3.65 -10.65
C ILE A 163 0.02 -4.31 -12.00
N LYS A 164 1.24 -4.81 -12.19
CA LYS A 164 1.67 -5.43 -13.44
C LYS A 164 0.77 -6.56 -13.94
N HIS A 165 0.18 -7.34 -13.04
CA HIS A 165 -0.57 -8.56 -13.41
C HIS A 165 -2.08 -8.39 -13.37
N PHE A 166 -2.60 -7.34 -12.75
CA PHE A 166 -4.04 -7.19 -12.51
C PHE A 166 -4.58 -5.81 -12.85
N GLU A 167 -3.74 -4.80 -13.13
CA GLU A 167 -4.20 -3.46 -13.49
C GLU A 167 -5.10 -3.48 -14.73
N GLU A 168 -4.67 -4.13 -15.82
CA GLU A 168 -5.46 -4.20 -17.06
C GLU A 168 -6.84 -4.83 -16.86
N ASP A 169 -6.98 -5.78 -15.92
CA ASP A 169 -8.25 -6.44 -15.65
C ASP A 169 -9.13 -5.64 -14.68
N TYR A 170 -8.55 -5.11 -13.60
CA TYR A 170 -9.27 -4.62 -12.41
C TYR A 170 -9.17 -3.11 -12.18
N LEU A 171 -8.21 -2.43 -12.82
CA LEU A 171 -8.05 -0.97 -12.77
C LEU A 171 -7.98 -0.45 -14.22
N ARG A 172 -9.10 -0.59 -14.91
CA ARG A 172 -9.33 -0.15 -16.28
C ARG A 172 -10.65 0.58 -16.39
N SER A 173 -10.78 1.39 -17.43
CA SER A 173 -12.07 1.97 -17.78
C SER A 173 -13.12 0.88 -18.12
N PRO A 174 -14.41 1.15 -17.86
CA PRO A 174 -15.48 0.23 -18.21
C PRO A 174 -15.59 0.08 -19.73
N THR A 175 -15.78 -1.15 -20.20
CA THR A 175 -16.11 -1.41 -21.61
C THR A 175 -17.58 -1.08 -21.88
N ASP A 176 -17.98 -1.01 -23.14
CA ASP A 176 -19.41 -0.88 -23.51
C ASP A 176 -20.30 -1.94 -22.86
N GLU A 177 -19.79 -3.16 -22.69
CA GLU A 177 -20.54 -4.24 -22.05
C GLU A 177 -20.65 -4.04 -20.54
N ASP A 178 -19.58 -3.60 -19.89
CA ASP A 178 -19.61 -3.20 -18.48
C ASP A 178 -20.61 -2.06 -18.27
N LEU A 179 -20.59 -1.03 -19.12
CA LEU A 179 -21.51 0.11 -19.06
C LEU A 179 -22.97 -0.34 -19.21
N ARG A 180 -23.29 -1.18 -20.21
CA ARG A 180 -24.66 -1.72 -20.39
C ARG A 180 -25.11 -2.48 -19.15
N ARG A 181 -24.25 -3.34 -18.60
CA ARG A 181 -24.53 -4.12 -17.39
C ARG A 181 -24.80 -3.21 -16.19
N ILE A 182 -23.92 -2.23 -15.95
CA ILE A 182 -24.03 -1.29 -14.83
C ILE A 182 -25.31 -0.46 -14.95
N LEU A 183 -25.57 0.12 -16.12
CA LEU A 183 -26.75 0.94 -16.37
C LEU A 183 -28.05 0.15 -16.16
N TYR A 184 -28.11 -1.09 -16.68
CA TYR A 184 -29.25 -1.97 -16.48
C TYR A 184 -29.48 -2.30 -15.00
N GLN A 185 -28.42 -2.68 -14.26
CA GLN A 185 -28.51 -2.98 -12.83
C GLN A 185 -28.98 -1.76 -12.01
N ASN A 186 -28.47 -0.57 -12.33
CA ASN A 186 -28.83 0.65 -11.61
C ASN A 186 -30.23 1.15 -11.97
N GLU A 187 -30.69 1.00 -13.22
CA GLU A 187 -32.06 1.28 -13.62
C GLU A 187 -33.06 0.41 -12.85
N MET A 188 -32.79 -0.90 -12.73
CA MET A 188 -33.62 -1.83 -11.93
C MET A 188 -33.68 -1.46 -10.44
N ARG A 189 -32.75 -0.65 -9.95
CA ARG A 189 -32.68 -0.16 -8.57
C ARG A 189 -33.27 1.25 -8.41
N GLY A 190 -33.76 1.86 -9.49
CA GLY A 190 -34.34 3.21 -9.48
C GLY A 190 -33.35 4.35 -9.71
N PHE A 191 -32.15 4.05 -10.23
CA PHE A 191 -31.11 5.04 -10.55
C PHE A 191 -30.77 5.02 -12.05
N PRO A 192 -31.70 5.40 -12.94
CA PRO A 192 -31.46 5.39 -14.39
C PRO A 192 -30.29 6.33 -14.75
N GLY A 193 -29.37 5.85 -15.58
CA GLY A 193 -28.20 6.63 -16.03
C GLY A 193 -27.01 6.64 -15.06
N MET A 194 -27.11 6.04 -13.87
CA MET A 194 -26.00 5.96 -12.91
C MET A 194 -24.98 4.91 -13.33
N ILE A 195 -23.69 5.26 -13.32
CA ILE A 195 -22.56 4.35 -13.66
C ILE A 195 -21.78 3.94 -12.39
N GLY A 196 -21.89 4.72 -11.31
CA GLY A 196 -21.24 4.39 -10.05
C GLY A 196 -21.47 5.48 -9.01
N SER A 197 -21.03 5.20 -7.80
CA SER A 197 -20.93 6.19 -6.74
C SER A 197 -19.50 6.70 -6.69
N ILE A 198 -19.35 8.02 -6.67
CA ILE A 198 -18.08 8.71 -6.47
C ILE A 198 -17.92 9.06 -4.99
N ASP A 199 -16.72 8.89 -4.45
CA ASP A 199 -16.36 9.36 -3.12
C ASP A 199 -14.91 9.85 -3.08
N CYS A 200 -14.61 10.72 -2.12
CA CYS A 200 -13.30 11.35 -1.91
C CYS A 200 -12.78 11.11 -0.50
N MET A 201 -11.54 10.64 -0.39
CA MET A 201 -10.84 10.47 0.87
C MET A 201 -9.67 11.44 0.98
N HIS A 202 -9.60 12.17 2.09
CA HIS A 202 -8.42 12.96 2.43
C HIS A 202 -7.32 12.08 3.02
N TRP A 203 -6.20 12.01 2.33
CA TRP A 203 -4.98 11.35 2.76
C TRP A 203 -4.00 12.38 3.33
N GLU A 204 -3.70 12.31 4.61
CA GLU A 204 -2.74 13.23 5.24
C GLU A 204 -1.34 13.04 4.63
N TRP A 205 -0.77 14.12 4.11
CA TRP A 205 0.58 14.16 3.57
C TRP A 205 1.53 14.70 4.63
N LYS A 206 1.96 13.80 5.53
CA LYS A 206 2.80 14.13 6.69
C LYS A 206 4.10 14.83 6.29
N ASN A 207 4.72 14.39 5.20
CA ASN A 207 5.98 14.95 4.69
C ASN A 207 5.79 15.97 3.57
N CYS A 208 4.62 16.60 3.48
CA CYS A 208 4.38 17.67 2.51
C CYS A 208 5.47 18.75 2.61
N PRO A 209 6.20 19.04 1.50
CA PRO A 209 7.22 20.07 1.48
C PRO A 209 6.66 21.41 1.94
N THR A 210 7.45 22.16 2.72
CA THR A 210 7.02 23.46 3.27
C THR A 210 6.51 24.42 2.20
N ALA A 211 7.14 24.42 1.03
CA ALA A 211 6.74 25.25 -0.11
C ALA A 211 5.32 24.95 -0.62
N TRP A 212 4.84 23.71 -0.44
CA TRP A 212 3.55 23.24 -0.96
C TRP A 212 2.50 23.16 0.15
N ARG A 213 2.93 23.13 1.42
CA ARG A 213 2.05 22.99 2.58
C ARG A 213 0.87 23.96 2.57
N GLY A 214 1.08 25.23 2.22
CA GLY A 214 0.00 26.22 2.16
C GLY A 214 -1.10 25.89 1.14
N GLN A 215 -0.77 25.23 0.02
CA GLN A 215 -1.74 24.84 -1.00
C GLN A 215 -2.50 23.56 -0.62
N TYR A 216 -1.86 22.64 0.09
CA TYR A 216 -2.43 21.32 0.43
C TYR A 216 -3.06 21.27 1.83
N GLN A 217 -2.87 22.31 2.64
CA GLN A 217 -3.42 22.44 3.97
C GLN A 217 -4.85 22.98 3.90
N GLY A 218 -5.82 22.08 4.13
CA GLY A 218 -7.24 22.43 4.23
C GLY A 218 -7.61 22.98 5.60
N ARG A 219 -8.92 22.98 5.90
CA ARG A 219 -9.48 23.45 7.19
C ARG A 219 -8.96 22.69 8.42
N SER A 220 -8.51 21.45 8.22
CA SER A 220 -7.95 20.60 9.28
C SER A 220 -6.58 21.05 9.78
N GLY A 221 -5.94 22.03 9.11
CA GLY A 221 -4.59 22.47 9.45
C GLY A 221 -3.51 21.45 9.08
N LYS A 222 -3.86 20.33 8.44
CA LYS A 222 -2.95 19.30 7.96
C LYS A 222 -2.90 19.32 6.43
N ALA A 223 -1.71 19.19 5.86
CA ALA A 223 -1.57 19.00 4.43
C ALA A 223 -2.19 17.64 4.05
N SER A 224 -3.05 17.61 3.04
CA SER A 224 -3.65 16.37 2.56
C SER A 224 -3.77 16.35 1.05
N LEU A 225 -3.81 15.15 0.50
CA LEU A 225 -4.11 14.82 -0.88
C LEU A 225 -5.46 14.13 -0.94
N ILE A 226 -6.20 14.33 -2.01
CA ILE A 226 -7.48 13.67 -2.19
C ILE A 226 -7.28 12.44 -3.07
N LEU A 227 -7.79 11.31 -2.58
CA LEU A 227 -8.07 10.11 -3.35
C LEU A 227 -9.54 10.12 -3.73
N GLU A 228 -9.82 10.23 -5.02
CA GLU A 228 -11.14 10.03 -5.59
C GLU A 228 -11.27 8.60 -6.11
N ALA A 229 -12.42 7.98 -5.94
CA ALA A 229 -12.74 6.71 -6.57
C ALA A 229 -14.20 6.64 -7.00
N VAL A 230 -14.46 5.99 -8.13
CA VAL A 230 -15.81 5.61 -8.58
C VAL A 230 -15.97 4.11 -8.47
N ALA A 231 -16.98 3.67 -7.73
CA ALA A 231 -17.30 2.26 -7.59
C ALA A 231 -18.74 1.93 -7.99
N ASP A 232 -18.93 0.76 -8.58
CA ASP A 232 -20.27 0.21 -8.82
C ASP A 232 -20.83 -0.55 -7.60
N GLN A 233 -22.00 -1.14 -7.77
CA GLN A 233 -22.68 -1.91 -6.73
C GLN A 233 -21.87 -3.14 -6.27
N ASP A 234 -21.13 -3.77 -7.18
CA ASP A 234 -20.34 -4.96 -6.91
C ASP A 234 -19.00 -4.59 -6.23
N LEU A 235 -18.83 -3.31 -5.88
CA LEU A 235 -17.62 -2.71 -5.33
C LEU A 235 -16.45 -2.72 -6.32
N TRP A 236 -16.75 -2.82 -7.61
CA TRP A 236 -15.74 -2.70 -8.66
C TRP A 236 -15.34 -1.23 -8.78
N ILE A 237 -14.03 -0.96 -8.71
CA ILE A 237 -13.51 0.40 -8.88
C ILE A 237 -13.23 0.61 -10.36
N TRP A 238 -13.99 1.51 -10.98
CA TRP A 238 -13.87 1.85 -12.40
C TRP A 238 -12.93 3.02 -12.66
N HIS A 239 -12.74 3.85 -11.63
CA HIS A 239 -11.88 5.01 -11.69
C HIS A 239 -11.28 5.26 -10.32
N SER A 240 -10.00 5.65 -10.29
CA SER A 240 -9.37 6.22 -9.11
C SER A 240 -8.38 7.29 -9.52
N PHE A 241 -8.42 8.44 -8.85
CA PHE A 241 -7.50 9.54 -9.08
C PHE A 241 -6.90 10.03 -7.77
N PHE A 242 -5.59 10.27 -7.76
CA PHE A 242 -4.87 10.75 -6.60
C PHE A 242 -4.04 11.97 -6.96
N GLY A 243 -4.21 13.07 -6.24
CA GLY A 243 -3.35 14.25 -6.44
C GLY A 243 -4.00 15.61 -6.25
N ILE A 244 -5.32 15.69 -6.07
CA ILE A 244 -5.99 16.97 -5.85
C ILE A 244 -5.63 17.48 -4.44
N PRO A 245 -5.26 18.76 -4.28
CA PRO A 245 -4.99 19.32 -2.96
C PRO A 245 -6.19 19.19 -2.04
N GLY A 246 -5.99 18.70 -0.82
CA GLY A 246 -7.02 18.55 0.20
C GLY A 246 -7.58 19.85 0.78
N SER A 247 -7.11 21.00 0.31
CA SER A 247 -7.78 22.28 0.50
C SER A 247 -8.97 22.48 -0.44
N SER A 248 -9.09 21.67 -1.50
CA SER A 248 -10.18 21.72 -2.47
C SER A 248 -11.45 21.16 -1.84
N ASN A 249 -12.58 21.83 -2.09
CA ASN A 249 -13.89 21.26 -1.77
C ASN A 249 -14.31 20.25 -2.86
N ASP A 250 -15.34 19.45 -2.56
CA ASP A 250 -15.81 18.37 -3.44
C ASP A 250 -16.16 18.86 -4.85
N LEU A 251 -16.72 20.07 -4.97
CA LEU A 251 -17.04 20.66 -6.27
C LEU A 251 -15.78 20.93 -7.11
N ASN A 252 -14.73 21.48 -6.49
CA ASN A 252 -13.46 21.74 -7.15
C ASN A 252 -12.68 20.46 -7.45
N VAL A 253 -12.85 19.43 -6.63
CA VAL A 253 -12.33 18.09 -6.89
C VAL A 253 -12.95 17.55 -8.18
N LEU A 254 -14.28 17.51 -8.24
CA LEU A 254 -15.00 17.02 -9.40
C LEU A 254 -14.66 17.79 -10.69
N HIS A 255 -14.50 19.12 -10.61
CA HIS A 255 -14.11 19.95 -11.76
C HIS A 255 -12.68 19.70 -12.27
N ARG A 256 -11.78 19.22 -11.40
CA ARG A 256 -10.37 18.96 -11.75
C ARG A 256 -10.10 17.47 -11.98
N SER A 257 -11.07 16.61 -11.67
CA SER A 257 -10.98 15.18 -11.83
C SER A 257 -11.08 14.79 -13.30
N PRO A 258 -10.24 13.85 -13.77
CA PRO A 258 -10.39 13.26 -15.10
C PRO A 258 -11.56 12.27 -15.18
N VAL A 259 -12.37 12.09 -14.12
CA VAL A 259 -13.47 11.12 -14.06
C VAL A 259 -14.42 11.18 -15.25
N PHE A 260 -14.71 12.38 -15.78
CA PHE A 260 -15.58 12.51 -16.95
C PHE A 260 -14.91 11.98 -18.22
N ASP A 261 -13.61 12.17 -18.37
CA ASP A 261 -12.84 11.65 -19.50
C ASP A 261 -12.65 10.14 -19.38
N ASP A 262 -12.34 9.65 -18.18
CA ASP A 262 -11.98 8.25 -17.92
C ASP A 262 -13.19 7.30 -17.84
N VAL A 263 -14.36 7.81 -17.43
CA VAL A 263 -15.58 7.00 -17.20
C VAL A 263 -16.69 7.32 -18.21
N PHE A 264 -16.82 8.56 -18.68
CA PHE A 264 -17.97 9.00 -19.48
C PHE A 264 -17.64 9.25 -20.96
N PHE A 265 -16.41 9.65 -21.33
CA PHE A 265 -16.04 9.94 -22.71
C PHE A 265 -15.25 8.82 -23.38
N PHE A 266 -15.96 7.75 -23.76
CA PHE A 266 -15.50 6.85 -24.83
C PHE A 266 -16.18 7.22 -26.14
N GLY A 267 -15.40 7.75 -27.09
CA GLY A 267 -15.88 8.10 -28.42
C GLY A 267 -14.99 9.05 -29.22
N LYS A 268 -13.74 8.65 -29.48
CA LYS A 268 -13.08 8.89 -30.78
C LYS A 268 -12.26 7.69 -31.18
#